data_AF-Q1L0B4-F1
#
_entry.id   AF-Q1L0B4-F1
#
_cell.length_a   1.000
_cell.length_b   1.000
_cell.length_c   1.000
_cell.angle_alpha   90.00
_cell.angle_beta   90.00
_cell.angle_gamma   90.00
#
_symmetry.space_group_name_H-M   'P 1'
#
loop_
_entity.id
_entity.type
_entity.pdbx_description
1 polymer ?
#
loop_
_entity_poly.entity_id
_entity_poly.type
_entity_poly.pdbx_seq_one_letter_code
_entity_poly.pdbx_strand_id
1 'polypeptide(L)'
;VSGLTQGGEITKPEHILTKFINCAAIETHFAWERYKNHNANADSELKTGKIPEGFKKQMYYTFGDFRDIFFGTDISSCPYIKNTSNAIKSILGDKTATKEGEKHIDDNKKLQEWWTIHGPKIWEGMLCALSYDTTKNNINGQTRQKLRETNDHSNMKFSDNTTTLEDFAS
;
A
#
# COMPACT_ATOMS: atom_id res chain seq x y z
N VAL A 1 -7.12 -4.06 -7.71
CA VAL A 1 -6.58 -2.77 -8.19
C VAL A 1 -7.55 -1.95 -9.06
N SER A 2 -8.75 -2.45 -9.42
CA SER A 2 -9.70 -1.72 -10.28
C SER A 2 -10.10 -0.34 -9.76
N GLY A 3 -10.24 -0.15 -8.44
CA GLY A 3 -10.55 1.15 -7.83
C GLY A 3 -9.44 2.21 -8.01
N LEU A 4 -8.21 1.78 -8.23
CA LEU A 4 -7.06 2.65 -8.50
C LEU A 4 -6.97 3.03 -9.99
N THR A 5 -7.53 2.21 -10.87
CA THR A 5 -7.32 2.28 -12.32
C THR A 5 -8.55 2.73 -13.11
N GLN A 6 -9.72 2.82 -12.48
CA GLN A 6 -10.88 3.49 -13.06
C GLN A 6 -10.60 5.01 -13.20
N GLY A 7 -10.53 5.45 -14.47
CA GLY A 7 -10.03 6.77 -14.85
C GLY A 7 -10.89 7.95 -14.36
N GLY A 8 -10.24 9.10 -14.14
CA GLY A 8 -10.88 10.39 -13.84
C GLY A 8 -10.71 10.91 -12.41
N GLU A 9 -10.19 10.12 -11.47
CA GLU A 9 -10.25 10.47 -10.04
C GLU A 9 -8.93 10.97 -9.41
N ILE A 10 -7.77 10.72 -10.02
CA ILE A 10 -6.49 11.24 -9.50
C ILE A 10 -6.15 12.54 -10.24
N THR A 11 -6.47 13.67 -9.61
CA THR A 11 -6.24 15.02 -10.18
C THR A 11 -5.37 15.90 -9.29
N LYS A 12 -5.16 15.49 -8.03
CA LYS A 12 -4.39 16.22 -7.03
C LYS A 12 -3.55 15.27 -6.17
N PRO A 13 -2.44 15.74 -5.55
CA PRO A 13 -1.59 14.90 -4.73
C PRO A 13 -2.32 14.17 -3.58
N GLU A 14 -3.31 14.82 -2.95
CA GLU A 14 -4.09 14.23 -1.87
C GLU A 14 -4.94 13.03 -2.34
N HIS A 15 -5.43 13.03 -3.58
CA HIS A 15 -6.21 11.93 -4.12
C HIS A 15 -5.34 10.67 -4.27
N ILE A 16 -4.05 10.83 -4.57
CA ILE A 16 -3.10 9.71 -4.71
C ILE A 16 -3.08 8.93 -3.39
N LEU A 17 -2.79 9.60 -2.27
CA LEU A 17 -2.70 8.94 -0.98
C LEU A 17 -4.00 8.23 -0.60
N THR A 18 -5.13 8.93 -0.69
CA THR A 18 -6.44 8.38 -0.32
C THR A 18 -6.79 7.16 -1.17
N LYS A 19 -6.55 7.21 -2.49
CA LYS A 19 -6.81 6.10 -3.41
C LYS A 19 -5.97 4.88 -3.07
N PHE A 20 -4.68 5.06 -2.86
CA PHE A 20 -3.77 3.95 -2.55
C PHE A 20 -4.12 3.30 -1.21
N ILE A 21 -4.36 4.09 -0.16
CA ILE A 21 -4.80 3.58 1.15
C ILE A 21 -6.10 2.77 1.00
N ASN A 22 -7.10 3.34 0.34
CA ASN A 22 -8.40 2.68 0.20
C ASN A 22 -8.29 1.37 -0.60
N CYS A 23 -7.56 1.37 -1.72
CA CYS A 23 -7.41 0.18 -2.54
C CYS A 23 -6.62 -0.91 -1.81
N ALA A 24 -5.48 -0.56 -1.19
CA ALA A 24 -4.67 -1.50 -0.45
C ALA A 24 -5.42 -2.09 0.77
N ALA A 25 -6.19 -1.26 1.48
CA ALA A 25 -7.05 -1.71 2.56
C ALA A 25 -8.14 -2.68 2.08
N ILE A 26 -8.85 -2.36 1.00
CA ILE A 26 -9.91 -3.23 0.45
C ILE A 26 -9.32 -4.56 -0.02
N GLU A 27 -8.20 -4.55 -0.73
CA GLU A 27 -7.54 -5.78 -1.20
C GLU A 27 -7.08 -6.65 -0.03
N THR A 28 -6.48 -6.02 0.99
CA THR A 28 -6.07 -6.71 2.22
C THR A 28 -7.26 -7.32 2.94
N HIS A 29 -8.38 -6.60 3.05
CA HIS A 29 -9.59 -7.09 3.70
C HIS A 29 -10.12 -8.36 3.00
N PHE A 30 -10.32 -8.31 1.68
CA PHE A 30 -10.85 -9.47 0.96
C PHE A 30 -9.86 -10.64 0.92
N ALA A 31 -8.55 -10.37 0.83
CA ALA A 31 -7.54 -11.40 0.95
C ALA A 31 -7.58 -12.08 2.33
N TRP A 32 -7.77 -11.30 3.40
CA TRP A 32 -7.91 -11.82 4.76
C TRP A 32 -9.15 -12.70 4.92
N GLU A 33 -10.30 -12.24 4.45
CA GLU A 33 -11.55 -13.01 4.48
C GLU A 33 -11.38 -14.37 3.78
N ARG A 34 -10.67 -14.40 2.64
CA ARG A 34 -10.35 -15.66 1.94
C ARG A 34 -9.37 -16.53 2.73
N TYR A 35 -8.35 -15.93 3.32
CA TYR A 35 -7.32 -16.63 4.09
C TYR A 35 -7.90 -17.32 5.32
N LYS A 36 -8.69 -16.61 6.13
CA LYS A 36 -9.24 -17.14 7.38
C LYS A 36 -10.23 -18.29 7.18
N ASN A 37 -10.94 -18.32 6.04
CA ASN A 37 -11.83 -19.43 5.67
C ASN A 37 -11.10 -20.79 5.55
N HIS A 38 -9.78 -20.78 5.33
CA HIS A 38 -8.96 -21.98 5.22
C HIS A 38 -8.01 -22.17 6.41
N ASN A 39 -8.02 -21.25 7.38
CA ASN A 39 -7.08 -21.21 8.50
C ASN A 39 -7.83 -20.90 9.80
N ALA A 40 -8.35 -21.93 10.47
CA ALA A 40 -9.25 -21.79 11.62
C ALA A 40 -8.66 -20.96 12.79
N ASN A 41 -7.34 -20.92 12.95
CA ASN A 41 -6.68 -20.17 14.02
C ASN A 41 -6.33 -18.72 13.65
N ALA A 42 -6.51 -18.32 12.39
CA ALA A 42 -6.03 -17.03 11.88
C ALA A 42 -6.64 -15.83 12.64
N ASP A 43 -7.94 -15.85 12.90
CA ASP A 43 -8.62 -14.78 13.66
C ASP A 43 -8.13 -14.69 15.11
N SER A 44 -7.75 -15.81 15.71
CA SER A 44 -7.22 -15.83 17.09
C SER A 44 -5.81 -15.22 17.14
N GLU A 45 -4.96 -15.52 16.16
CA GLU A 45 -3.63 -14.92 16.02
C GLU A 45 -3.74 -13.41 15.77
N LEU A 46 -4.65 -12.99 14.89
CA LEU A 46 -4.81 -11.58 14.56
C LEU A 46 -5.21 -10.75 15.79
N LYS A 47 -6.06 -11.28 16.67
CA LYS A 47 -6.47 -10.63 17.93
C LYS A 47 -5.33 -10.41 18.92
N THR A 48 -4.24 -11.16 18.80
CA THR A 48 -3.02 -10.96 19.61
C THR A 48 -2.04 -9.97 18.95
N GLY A 49 -2.35 -9.49 17.74
CA GLY A 49 -1.46 -8.65 16.92
C GLY A 49 -0.60 -9.46 15.96
N LYS A 50 -0.65 -10.79 16.01
CA LYS A 50 0.16 -11.64 15.14
C LYS A 50 -0.53 -11.83 13.78
N ILE A 51 0.16 -11.42 12.71
CA ILE A 51 -0.26 -11.74 11.34
C ILE A 51 0.35 -13.10 10.98
N PRO A 52 -0.45 -14.10 10.54
CA PRO A 52 0.08 -15.38 10.10
C PRO A 52 1.10 -15.20 8.97
N GLU A 53 2.27 -15.85 9.07
CA GLU A 53 3.38 -15.67 8.12
C GLU A 53 2.99 -15.88 6.65
N GLY A 54 2.15 -16.89 6.37
CA GLY A 54 1.65 -17.15 5.01
C GLY A 54 0.77 -16.03 4.45
N PHE A 55 0.06 -15.32 5.31
CA PHE A 55 -0.74 -14.16 4.93
C PHE A 55 0.10 -12.88 4.87
N LYS A 56 1.06 -12.72 5.79
CA LYS A 56 2.01 -11.60 5.81
C LYS A 56 2.75 -11.46 4.48
N LYS A 57 3.20 -12.58 3.90
CA LYS A 57 3.80 -12.61 2.56
C LYS A 57 2.86 -12.09 1.47
N GLN A 58 1.58 -12.43 1.52
CA GLN A 58 0.58 -11.92 0.55
C GLN A 58 0.42 -10.40 0.66
N MET A 59 0.43 -9.87 1.88
CA MET A 59 0.42 -8.42 2.10
C MET A 59 1.67 -7.76 1.51
N TYR A 60 2.85 -8.36 1.68
CA TYR A 60 4.08 -7.83 1.09
C TYR A 60 4.02 -7.78 -0.44
N TYR A 61 3.57 -8.85 -1.11
CA TYR A 61 3.38 -8.84 -2.56
C TYR A 61 2.39 -7.76 -2.99
N THR A 62 1.25 -7.65 -2.28
CA THR A 62 0.24 -6.62 -2.58
C THR A 62 0.83 -5.22 -2.45
N PHE A 63 1.58 -4.95 -1.38
CA PHE A 63 2.25 -3.67 -1.17
C PHE A 63 3.28 -3.38 -2.28
N GLY A 64 4.03 -4.40 -2.70
CA GLY A 64 4.95 -4.35 -3.85
C GLY A 64 4.22 -3.99 -5.14
N ASP A 65 3.10 -4.64 -5.46
CA ASP A 65 2.30 -4.34 -6.64
C ASP A 65 1.82 -2.87 -6.63
N PHE A 66 1.36 -2.35 -5.48
CA PHE A 66 1.01 -0.93 -5.37
C PHE A 66 2.22 -0.02 -5.62
N ARG A 67 3.41 -0.37 -5.08
CA ARG A 67 4.63 0.38 -5.33
C ARG A 67 4.99 0.38 -6.81
N ASP A 68 4.91 -0.77 -7.46
CA ASP A 68 5.21 -0.91 -8.88
C ASP A 68 4.24 -0.12 -9.76
N ILE A 69 2.95 -0.09 -9.40
CA ILE A 69 1.97 0.78 -10.05
C ILE A 69 2.32 2.26 -9.84
N PHE A 70 2.76 2.65 -8.64
CA PHE A 70 3.13 4.03 -8.34
C PHE A 70 4.33 4.51 -9.18
N PHE A 71 5.39 3.72 -9.26
CA PHE A 71 6.59 4.06 -10.04
C PHE A 71 6.44 3.75 -11.55
N GLY A 72 5.40 3.03 -11.94
CA GLY A 72 5.17 2.59 -13.32
C GLY A 72 6.16 1.51 -13.77
N THR A 73 6.59 0.66 -12.83
CA THR A 73 7.42 -0.54 -13.04
C THR A 73 6.58 -1.82 -13.10
N ASP A 74 5.27 -1.72 -12.85
CA ASP A 74 4.33 -2.83 -12.96
C ASP A 74 4.39 -3.49 -14.35
N ILE A 75 4.45 -4.82 -14.35
CA ILE A 75 4.65 -5.64 -15.56
C ILE A 75 3.36 -5.88 -16.35
N SER A 76 2.20 -5.42 -15.86
CA SER A 76 0.91 -5.67 -16.50
C SER A 76 0.83 -4.99 -17.87
N SER A 77 0.20 -5.70 -18.81
CA SER A 77 -0.19 -5.11 -20.09
C SER A 77 -1.43 -4.23 -19.99
N CYS A 78 -2.08 -4.16 -18.82
CA CYS A 78 -3.31 -3.43 -18.59
C CYS A 78 -3.15 -1.92 -18.88
N PRO A 79 -3.86 -1.36 -19.88
CA PRO A 79 -3.75 0.06 -20.22
C PRO A 79 -4.13 0.98 -19.05
N TYR A 80 -5.08 0.57 -18.22
CA TYR A 80 -5.53 1.37 -17.08
C TYR A 80 -4.46 1.52 -15.99
N ILE A 81 -3.65 0.48 -15.75
CA ILE A 81 -2.53 0.56 -14.80
C ILE A 81 -1.49 1.56 -15.32
N LYS A 82 -1.10 1.43 -16.59
CA LYS A 82 -0.16 2.36 -17.23
C LYS A 82 -0.65 3.81 -17.18
N ASN A 83 -1.93 4.03 -17.43
CA ASN A 83 -2.54 5.36 -17.35
C ASN A 83 -2.50 5.94 -15.93
N THR A 84 -2.75 5.12 -14.91
CA THR A 84 -2.63 5.52 -13.51
C THR A 84 -1.19 5.94 -13.18
N SER A 85 -0.18 5.14 -13.54
CA SER A 85 1.22 5.47 -13.30
C SER A 85 1.61 6.79 -13.97
N ASN A 86 1.17 7.00 -15.21
CA ASN A 86 1.43 8.24 -15.95
C ASN A 86 0.74 9.45 -15.30
N ALA A 87 -0.49 9.30 -14.81
CA ALA A 87 -1.20 10.37 -14.10
C ALA A 87 -0.48 10.77 -12.80
N ILE A 88 0.00 9.78 -12.02
CA ILE A 88 0.80 10.03 -10.81
C ILE A 88 2.06 10.81 -11.14
N LYS A 89 2.82 10.34 -12.14
CA LYS A 89 4.04 11.03 -12.62
C LYS A 89 3.74 12.46 -13.06
N SER A 90 2.63 12.70 -13.75
CA SER A 90 2.24 14.06 -14.18
C SER A 90 1.82 14.99 -13.04
N ILE A 91 1.32 14.44 -11.92
CA ILE A 91 0.86 15.22 -10.76
C ILE A 91 2.00 15.54 -9.80
N LEU A 92 2.89 14.57 -9.58
CA LEU A 92 4.01 14.67 -8.62
C LEU A 92 5.33 15.10 -9.26
N GLY A 93 5.50 14.83 -10.56
CA GLY A 93 6.65 15.28 -11.34
C GLY A 93 6.65 16.79 -11.57
N ASP A 94 7.80 17.33 -11.94
CA ASP A 94 7.97 18.76 -12.14
C ASP A 94 7.20 19.25 -13.37
N LYS A 95 6.18 20.08 -13.15
CA LYS A 95 5.50 20.83 -14.22
C LYS A 95 6.37 21.99 -14.76
N THR A 96 7.56 22.20 -14.21
CA THR A 96 8.46 23.32 -14.52
C THR A 96 9.23 23.17 -15.83
N ALA A 97 8.81 22.25 -16.72
CA ALA A 97 9.27 22.13 -18.10
C ALA A 97 9.17 23.42 -18.95
N THR A 98 8.71 24.55 -18.40
CA THR A 98 8.53 25.83 -19.12
C THR A 98 9.20 27.05 -18.49
N LYS A 99 10.00 26.95 -17.42
CA LYS A 99 10.71 28.15 -16.88
C LYS A 99 12.21 27.87 -16.68
N GLU A 100 13.00 28.45 -17.58
CA GLU A 100 14.46 28.41 -17.52
C GLU A 100 14.97 29.01 -16.19
N GLY A 101 15.76 28.23 -15.44
CA GLY A 101 16.60 28.75 -14.35
C GLY A 101 16.41 28.14 -12.95
N GLU A 102 15.40 27.29 -12.71
CA GLU A 102 15.25 26.61 -11.40
C GLU A 102 16.03 25.30 -11.34
N LYS A 103 16.67 25.00 -10.19
CA LYS A 103 17.40 23.75 -9.96
C LYS A 103 16.46 22.55 -10.16
N HIS A 104 16.72 21.77 -11.20
CA HIS A 104 16.04 20.51 -11.49
C HIS A 104 16.12 19.54 -10.31
N ILE A 105 14.96 19.11 -9.81
CA ILE A 105 14.86 17.87 -9.03
C ILE A 105 14.39 16.80 -10.01
N ASP A 106 15.16 15.71 -10.16
CA ASP A 106 14.76 14.55 -10.95
C ASP A 106 13.36 14.07 -10.52
N ASP A 107 12.44 13.89 -11.47
CA ASP A 107 11.07 13.39 -11.22
C ASP A 107 11.09 12.11 -10.37
N ASN A 108 12.10 11.26 -10.57
CA ASN A 108 12.29 10.05 -9.76
C ASN A 108 12.54 10.37 -8.28
N LYS A 109 13.28 11.45 -7.98
CA LYS A 109 13.57 11.84 -6.60
C LYS A 109 12.31 12.30 -5.87
N LYS A 110 11.41 13.06 -6.52
CA LYS A 110 10.14 13.46 -5.90
C LYS A 110 9.22 12.28 -5.64
N LEU A 111 9.16 11.33 -6.58
CA LEU A 111 8.39 10.10 -6.41
C LEU A 111 8.95 9.26 -5.26
N GLN A 112 10.27 9.15 -5.13
CA GLN A 112 10.93 8.48 -4.01
C GLN A 112 10.65 9.16 -2.67
N GLU A 113 10.77 10.50 -2.60
CA GLU A 113 10.45 11.27 -1.39
C GLU A 113 8.98 11.09 -0.99
N TRP A 114 8.06 11.15 -1.96
CA TRP A 114 6.64 10.91 -1.73
C TRP A 114 6.40 9.50 -1.18
N TRP A 115 6.96 8.48 -1.82
CA TRP A 115 6.79 7.09 -1.39
C TRP A 115 7.39 6.86 0.01
N THR A 116 8.55 7.44 0.30
CA THR A 116 9.19 7.34 1.62
C THR A 116 8.28 7.92 2.72
N ILE A 117 7.57 9.01 2.44
CA ILE A 117 6.67 9.66 3.40
C ILE A 117 5.33 8.92 3.53
N HIS A 118 4.82 8.37 2.42
CA HIS A 118 3.44 7.92 2.31
C HIS A 118 3.25 6.40 2.21
N GLY A 119 4.26 5.66 1.76
CA GLY A 119 4.32 4.19 1.76
C GLY A 119 3.96 3.59 3.13
N PRO A 120 4.54 4.08 4.25
CA PRO A 120 4.17 3.61 5.58
C PRO A 120 2.67 3.80 5.91
N LYS A 121 2.03 4.86 5.38
CA LYS A 121 0.59 5.12 5.58
C LYS A 121 -0.28 4.15 4.77
N ILE A 122 0.19 3.73 3.60
CA ILE A 122 -0.48 2.69 2.79
C ILE A 122 -0.44 1.36 3.54
N TRP A 123 0.73 0.97 4.06
CA TRP A 123 0.87 -0.21 4.92
C TRP A 123 -0.01 -0.13 6.17
N GLU A 124 -0.07 1.02 6.85
CA GLU A 124 -0.98 1.23 7.98
C GLU A 124 -2.45 1.04 7.59
N GLY A 125 -2.84 1.49 6.39
CA GLY A 125 -4.17 1.23 5.82
C GLY A 125 -4.48 -0.27 5.69
N MET A 126 -3.51 -1.04 5.22
CA MET A 126 -3.61 -2.51 5.13
C MET A 126 -3.79 -3.14 6.52
N LEU A 127 -3.01 -2.74 7.52
CA LEU A 127 -3.16 -3.20 8.90
C LEU A 127 -4.52 -2.85 9.49
N CYS A 128 -5.01 -1.64 9.22
CA CYS A 128 -6.33 -1.17 9.68
C CYS A 128 -7.45 -2.08 9.14
N ALA A 129 -7.35 -2.47 7.87
CA ALA A 129 -8.34 -3.33 7.21
C ALA A 129 -8.50 -4.70 7.87
N LEU A 130 -7.44 -5.25 8.47
CA LEU A 130 -7.48 -6.51 9.21
C LEU A 130 -8.30 -6.41 10.51
N SER A 131 -8.38 -5.22 11.09
CA SER A 131 -9.13 -4.98 12.33
C SER A 131 -10.62 -4.67 12.11
N TYR A 132 -11.09 -4.67 10.86
CA TYR A 132 -12.49 -4.40 10.53
C TYR A 132 -13.37 -5.65 10.72
N ASP A 133 -14.44 -5.48 11.49
CA ASP A 133 -15.46 -6.50 11.75
C ASP A 133 -16.69 -6.20 10.88
N THR A 134 -16.89 -7.03 9.85
CA THR A 134 -18.03 -6.92 8.93
C THR A 134 -19.37 -7.19 9.61
N THR A 135 -19.40 -7.96 10.69
CA THR A 135 -20.64 -8.28 11.43
C THR A 135 -21.11 -7.10 12.28
N LYS A 136 -20.16 -6.37 12.88
CA LYS A 136 -20.42 -5.19 13.71
C LYS A 136 -20.35 -3.88 12.94
N ASN A 137 -19.93 -3.94 11.67
CA ASN A 137 -19.66 -2.79 10.83
C ASN A 137 -18.78 -1.74 11.53
N ASN A 138 -17.72 -2.20 12.21
CA ASN A 138 -16.84 -1.33 12.97
C ASN A 138 -15.39 -1.85 13.02
N ILE A 139 -14.48 -0.99 13.49
CA ILE A 139 -13.09 -1.34 13.73
C ILE A 139 -12.92 -1.83 15.16
N ASN A 140 -12.30 -2.99 15.35
CA ASN A 140 -11.86 -3.45 16.66
C ASN A 140 -10.61 -2.66 17.09
N GLY A 141 -10.82 -1.66 17.97
CA GLY A 141 -9.75 -0.77 18.43
C GLY A 141 -8.58 -1.49 19.12
N GLN A 142 -8.85 -2.54 19.91
CA GLN A 142 -7.80 -3.30 20.60
C GLN A 142 -6.94 -4.11 19.63
N THR A 143 -7.58 -4.80 18.68
CA THR A 143 -6.88 -5.54 17.62
C THR A 143 -6.08 -4.57 16.75
N ARG A 144 -6.66 -3.44 16.35
CA ARG A 144 -5.97 -2.41 15.57
C ARG A 144 -4.71 -1.91 16.27
N GLN A 145 -4.81 -1.59 17.56
CA GLN A 145 -3.68 -1.10 18.34
C GLN A 145 -2.55 -2.13 18.36
N LYS A 146 -2.86 -3.38 18.71
CA LYS A 146 -1.86 -4.46 18.73
C LYS A 146 -1.20 -4.67 17.37
N LEU A 147 -1.99 -4.72 16.30
CA LEU A 147 -1.48 -4.89 14.93
C LEU A 147 -0.50 -3.78 14.54
N ARG A 148 -0.78 -2.52 14.91
CA ARG A 148 0.11 -1.38 14.65
C ARG A 148 1.40 -1.48 15.45
N GLU A 149 1.33 -1.85 16.73
CA GLU A 149 2.50 -1.99 17.61
C GLU A 149 3.44 -3.10 17.14
N THR A 150 2.89 -4.27 16.77
CA THR A 150 3.68 -5.44 16.39
C THR A 150 4.08 -5.47 14.92
N ASN A 151 3.34 -4.78 14.04
CA ASN A 151 3.56 -4.82 12.59
C ASN A 151 3.82 -3.46 11.95
N ASP A 152 4.31 -2.49 12.74
CA ASP A 152 4.72 -1.20 12.21
C ASP A 152 5.72 -1.36 11.06
N HIS A 153 5.61 -0.48 10.06
CA HIS A 153 6.45 -0.50 8.85
C HIS A 153 7.94 -0.60 9.18
N SER A 154 8.42 0.15 10.17
CA SER A 154 9.83 0.15 10.59
C SER A 154 10.30 -1.17 11.21
N ASN A 155 9.35 -1.98 11.71
CA ASN A 155 9.60 -3.28 12.32
C ASN A 155 9.42 -4.44 11.34
N MET A 156 8.97 -4.17 10.11
CA MET A 156 8.72 -5.20 9.11
C MET A 156 10.01 -5.70 8.47
N LYS A 157 10.37 -6.92 8.87
CA LYS A 157 11.40 -7.72 8.25
C LYS A 157 10.78 -8.96 7.61
N PHE A 158 11.41 -9.41 6.53
CA PHE A 158 11.12 -10.70 5.92
C PHE A 158 11.63 -11.85 6.79
N SER A 159 11.29 -13.08 6.41
CA SER A 159 11.62 -14.29 7.18
C SER A 159 13.13 -14.53 7.37
N ASP A 160 13.99 -13.83 6.62
CA ASP A 160 15.44 -13.84 6.76
C ASP A 160 15.97 -12.87 7.84
N ASN A 161 15.10 -12.07 8.48
CA ASN A 161 15.41 -11.02 9.46
C ASN A 161 16.36 -9.92 8.96
N THR A 162 16.60 -9.84 7.65
CA THR A 162 17.52 -8.88 7.04
C THR A 162 16.83 -8.00 6.01
N THR A 163 15.89 -8.57 5.23
CA THR A 163 15.23 -7.85 4.15
C THR A 163 14.08 -7.00 4.70
N THR A 164 14.12 -5.68 4.48
CA THR A 164 13.03 -4.76 4.85
C THR A 164 11.86 -4.85 3.88
N LEU A 165 10.71 -4.26 4.23
CA LEU A 165 9.57 -4.18 3.32
C LEU A 165 9.91 -3.35 2.07
N GLU A 166 10.70 -2.30 2.25
CA GLU A 166 11.18 -1.44 1.18
C GLU A 166 12.17 -2.18 0.27
N ASP A 167 13.13 -2.92 0.83
CA ASP A 167 14.07 -3.74 0.04
C ASP A 167 13.33 -4.79 -0.79
N PHE A 168 12.29 -5.40 -0.23
CA PHE A 168 11.48 -6.38 -0.94
C PHE A 168 10.66 -5.77 -2.09
N ALA A 169 10.14 -4.56 -1.87
CA ALA A 169 9.29 -3.88 -2.85
C ALA A 169 10.09 -3.10 -3.91
N SER A 170 11.41 -3.00 -3.77
CA SER A 170 12.31 -2.21 -4.63
C SER A 170 12.69 -2.93 -5.92
#